data_AF-A0A8E2HBR3-F1
#
_entry.id   AF-A0A8E2HBR3-F1
#
_cell.length_a   1.000
_cell.length_b   1.000
_cell.length_c   1.000
_cell.angle_alpha   90.00
_cell.angle_beta   90.00
_cell.angle_gamma   90.00
#
_symmetry.space_group_name_H-M   'P 1'
#
loop_
_entity.id
_entity.type
_entity.pdbx_description
1 polymer ?
#
loop_
_entity_poly.entity_id
_entity_poly.type
_entity_poly.pdbx_seq_one_letter_code
_entity_poly.pdbx_strand_id
1 'polypeptide(L)'
;MTWVVLIALVVLVLAVLLMLMRGRREGWEAVAAALMVGLAGYALQGQPTMPSAMKAPSNPAAGNGKALVEERQKLSGVDPTKNRWVVPGDALAMHGQYAEAATVLRGAVEADPKNGDAWLAIANALVSHAEGNLSPAALYAFRQAQNADPKAPGPSFFLGLAMARAGRFDETRSLWADLVAKAPADAPWRDDIAMRLKRLDELMAMLRQRAQAEAAAPQGAPMAAPMAAPMAAPQ
;
A
#
# COMPACT_ATOMS: atom_id res chain seq x y z
N MET A 1 6.85 11.21 28.74
CA MET A 1 7.15 11.20 30.20
C MET A 1 8.20 10.16 30.61
N THR A 2 8.42 9.11 29.81
CA THR A 2 9.45 8.07 30.03
C THR A 2 10.89 8.58 30.02
N TRP A 3 11.22 9.59 29.21
CA TRP A 3 12.56 10.15 29.13
C TRP A 3 13.04 10.81 30.43
N VAL A 4 12.13 11.39 31.22
CA VAL A 4 12.46 12.00 32.52
C VAL A 4 12.79 10.93 33.55
N VAL A 5 12.08 9.80 33.53
CA VAL A 5 12.35 8.64 34.40
C VAL A 5 13.71 8.01 34.07
N LEU A 6 14.04 7.90 32.78
CA LEU A 6 15.36 7.44 32.33
C LEU A 6 16.49 8.35 32.78
N ILE A 7 16.34 9.68 32.62
CA ILE A 7 17.35 10.64 33.07
C ILE A 7 17.51 10.59 34.59
N ALA A 8 16.40 10.54 35.33
CA ALA A 8 16.42 10.44 36.79
C ALA A 8 17.11 9.14 37.27
N LEU A 9 16.87 8.01 36.59
CA LEU A 9 17.51 6.73 36.89
C LEU A 9 19.03 6.79 36.64
N VAL A 10 19.45 7.37 35.51
CA VAL A 10 20.87 7.54 35.16
C VAL A 10 21.59 8.43 36.17
N VAL A 11 20.97 9.55 36.57
CA VAL A 11 21.52 10.46 37.57
C VAL A 11 21.60 9.80 38.95
N LEU A 12 20.60 9.00 39.32
CA LEU A 12 20.59 8.24 40.58
C LEU A 12 21.72 7.20 40.61
N VAL A 13 21.89 6.42 39.54
CA VAL A 13 22.96 5.43 39.41
C VAL A 13 24.34 6.10 39.47
N LEU A 14 24.50 7.24 38.78
CA LEU A 14 25.73 8.04 38.81
C LEU A 14 26.03 8.58 40.23
N ALA A 15 25.00 9.09 40.93
CA ALA A 15 25.15 9.61 42.29
C ALA A 15 25.50 8.50 43.29
N VAL A 16 24.87 7.33 43.17
CA VAL A 16 25.17 6.15 44.01
C VAL A 16 26.60 5.65 43.76
N LEU A 17 27.06 5.61 42.51
CA LEU A 17 28.45 5.28 42.15
C LEU A 17 29.44 6.28 42.74
N LEU A 18 29.18 7.59 42.60
CA LEU A 18 30.04 8.64 43.16
C LEU A 18 30.08 8.62 44.70
N MET A 19 28.96 8.26 45.35
CA MET A 19 28.87 8.16 46.80
C MET A 19 29.62 6.92 47.34
N LEU A 20 29.54 5.78 46.65
CA LEU A 20 30.29 4.55 46.98
C LEU A 20 31.80 4.69 46.72
N MET A 21 32.20 5.53 45.76
CA MET A 21 33.60 5.71 45.35
C MET A 21 34.32 6.86 46.08
N ARG A 22 33.68 7.49 47.07
CA ARG A 22 34.19 8.69 47.77
C ARG A 22 35.42 8.44 48.67
N GLY A 23 35.92 7.21 48.77
CA GLY A 23 37.03 6.83 49.67
C GLY A 23 38.26 6.14 49.05
N ARG A 24 38.25 5.73 47.77
CA ARG A 24 39.37 4.97 47.19
C ARG A 24 39.70 5.44 45.78
N ARG A 25 40.86 6.08 45.62
CA ARG A 25 41.39 6.56 44.32
C ARG A 25 41.56 5.45 43.28
N GLU A 26 41.63 4.20 43.72
CA GLU A 26 41.79 3.00 42.88
C GLU A 26 40.56 2.66 42.02
N GLY A 27 39.36 3.14 42.35
CA GLY A 27 38.15 2.81 41.58
C GLY A 27 37.98 3.60 40.27
N TRP A 28 38.67 4.73 40.13
CA TRP A 28 38.52 5.63 39.00
C TRP A 28 39.07 5.03 37.70
N GLU A 29 40.05 4.14 37.80
CA GLU A 29 40.61 3.43 36.64
C GLU A 29 39.59 2.49 36.00
N ALA A 30 38.78 1.80 36.80
CA ALA A 30 37.73 0.91 36.29
C ALA A 30 36.62 1.68 35.55
N VAL A 31 36.25 2.86 36.04
CA VAL A 31 35.27 3.74 35.39
C VAL A 31 35.82 4.33 34.11
N ALA A 32 37.08 4.78 34.12
CA ALA A 32 37.75 5.27 32.92
C ALA A 32 37.86 4.15 31.86
N ALA A 33 38.22 2.93 32.28
CA ALA A 33 38.28 1.77 31.40
C ALA A 33 36.89 1.44 30.80
N ALA A 34 35.84 1.44 31.61
CA ALA A 34 34.48 1.18 31.14
C ALA A 34 33.99 2.24 30.13
N LEU A 35 34.27 3.51 30.38
CA LEU A 35 33.95 4.61 29.45
C LEU A 35 34.76 4.49 28.15
N MET A 36 36.05 4.14 28.24
CA MET A 36 36.90 3.96 27.07
C MET A 36 36.47 2.74 26.25
N VAL A 37 36.03 1.65 26.88
CA VAL A 37 35.46 0.50 26.17
C VAL A 37 34.13 0.87 25.50
N GLY A 38 33.27 1.65 26.16
CA GLY A 38 32.04 2.16 25.56
C GLY A 38 32.30 3.07 24.35
N LEU A 39 33.27 3.98 24.46
CA LEU A 39 33.68 4.87 23.37
C LEU A 39 34.38 4.11 22.24
N ALA A 40 35.21 3.11 22.55
CA ALA A 40 35.86 2.27 21.55
C ALA A 40 34.83 1.40 20.81
N GLY A 41 33.83 0.85 21.52
CA GLY A 41 32.70 0.15 20.91
C GLY A 41 31.91 1.06 19.97
N TYR A 42 31.61 2.29 20.41
CA TYR A 42 30.96 3.29 19.56
C TYR A 42 31.83 3.75 18.38
N ALA A 43 33.16 3.85 18.54
CA ALA A 43 34.05 4.21 17.43
C ALA A 43 34.21 3.06 16.41
N LEU A 44 34.13 1.80 16.86
CA LEU A 44 34.23 0.62 16.01
C LEU A 44 32.91 0.28 15.28
N GLN A 45 31.76 0.56 15.89
CA GLN A 45 30.43 0.28 15.31
C GLN A 45 29.68 1.52 14.81
N GLY A 46 30.01 2.70 15.32
CA GLY A 46 29.38 3.96 14.95
C GLY A 46 29.96 4.49 13.65
N GLN A 47 29.07 4.86 12.74
CA GLN A 47 29.42 5.55 11.51
C GLN A 47 28.85 6.97 11.58
N PRO A 48 29.49 7.90 12.33
CA PRO A 48 28.96 9.23 12.62
C PRO A 48 28.81 10.12 11.39
N THR A 49 29.39 9.72 10.27
CA THR A 49 29.35 10.44 8.99
C THR A 49 28.38 9.82 7.98
N MET A 50 27.71 8.70 8.29
CA MET A 50 26.69 8.20 7.39
C MET A 50 25.46 9.12 7.45
N PRO A 51 25.01 9.66 6.30
CA PRO A 51 23.68 10.25 6.21
C PRO A 51 22.68 9.25 6.77
N SER A 52 21.66 9.72 7.51
CA SER A 52 20.57 8.85 7.96
C SER A 52 20.17 7.92 6.83
N ALA A 53 20.15 6.61 7.09
CA ALA A 53 19.67 5.63 6.13
C ALA A 53 18.17 5.86 5.93
N MET A 54 17.82 6.88 5.15
CA MET A 54 16.54 6.93 4.47
C MET A 54 16.47 5.62 3.72
N LYS A 55 15.57 4.74 4.18
CA LYS A 55 15.20 3.52 3.47
C LYS A 55 15.11 3.91 2.00
N ALA A 56 16.00 3.34 1.17
CA ALA A 56 16.07 3.66 -0.24
C ALA A 56 14.64 3.65 -0.78
N PRO A 57 14.22 4.65 -1.58
CA PRO A 57 12.85 4.70 -2.06
C PRO A 57 12.54 3.34 -2.67
N SER A 58 11.59 2.62 -2.04
CA SER A 58 10.99 1.45 -2.66
C SER A 58 10.61 1.92 -4.06
N ASN A 59 11.22 1.30 -5.06
CA ASN A 59 11.21 1.75 -6.44
C ASN A 59 9.83 2.38 -6.74
N PRO A 60 9.73 3.70 -7.02
CA PRO A 60 8.48 4.30 -7.44
C PRO A 60 8.24 3.81 -8.87
N ALA A 61 8.00 2.52 -9.03
CA ALA A 61 7.49 1.93 -10.23
C ALA A 61 6.08 2.50 -10.38
N ALA A 62 6.01 3.72 -10.92
CA ALA A 62 4.85 4.41 -11.45
C ALA A 62 3.54 3.95 -10.80
N GLY A 63 3.49 4.07 -9.48
CA GLY A 63 2.34 3.61 -8.73
C GLY A 63 1.19 4.53 -9.06
N ASN A 64 0.08 4.00 -9.55
CA ASN A 64 -1.18 4.74 -9.67
C ASN A 64 -1.78 5.12 -8.30
N GLY A 65 -0.96 5.24 -7.24
CA GLY A 65 -1.34 5.53 -5.86
C GLY A 65 -2.04 6.88 -5.74
N LYS A 66 -1.58 7.91 -6.45
CA LYS A 66 -2.30 9.19 -6.54
C LYS A 66 -3.71 9.03 -7.11
N ALA A 67 -3.83 8.40 -8.27
CA ALA A 67 -5.13 8.16 -8.90
C ALA A 67 -6.04 7.27 -8.02
N LEU A 68 -5.46 6.29 -7.33
CA LEU A 68 -6.18 5.41 -6.41
C LEU A 68 -6.74 6.17 -5.21
N VAL A 69 -5.94 7.04 -4.60
CA VAL A 69 -6.36 7.86 -3.45
C VAL A 69 -7.43 8.86 -3.88
N GLU A 70 -7.24 9.53 -5.01
CA GLU A 70 -8.22 10.48 -5.56
C GLU A 70 -9.56 9.80 -5.86
N GLU A 71 -9.54 8.62 -6.48
CA GLU A 71 -10.75 7.84 -6.74
C GLU A 71 -11.45 7.44 -5.44
N ARG A 72 -10.69 7.05 -4.41
CA ARG A 72 -11.26 6.67 -3.12
C ARG A 72 -11.95 7.86 -2.44
N GLN A 73 -11.32 9.03 -2.47
CA GLN A 73 -11.87 10.27 -1.93
C GLN A 73 -13.13 10.73 -2.69
N LYS A 74 -13.16 10.57 -4.02
CA LYS A 74 -14.36 10.84 -4.81
C LYS A 74 -15.53 9.92 -4.42
N LEU A 75 -15.25 8.63 -4.24
CA LEU A 75 -16.26 7.64 -3.89
C LEU A 75 -16.74 7.75 -2.43
N SER A 76 -15.89 8.19 -1.51
CA SER A 76 -16.29 8.41 -0.12
C SER A 76 -17.20 9.64 0.01
N GLY A 77 -17.00 10.67 -0.82
CA GLY A 77 -17.70 11.95 -0.71
C GLY A 77 -17.38 12.70 0.59
N VAL A 78 -16.43 12.18 1.39
CA VAL A 78 -15.98 12.78 2.64
C VAL A 78 -14.79 13.67 2.34
N ASP A 79 -14.82 14.89 2.88
CA ASP A 79 -13.69 15.81 2.82
C ASP A 79 -12.41 15.11 3.37
N PRO A 80 -11.36 14.96 2.55
CA PRO A 80 -10.13 14.26 2.94
C PRO A 80 -9.50 14.82 4.21
N THR A 81 -9.67 16.11 4.49
CA THR A 81 -9.12 16.78 5.68
C THR A 81 -9.83 16.37 6.96
N LYS A 82 -11.08 15.89 6.87
CA LYS A 82 -11.87 15.43 8.01
C LYS A 82 -11.48 14.01 8.45
N ASN A 83 -10.89 13.20 7.57
CA ASN A 83 -10.36 11.89 7.91
C ASN A 83 -8.86 11.95 8.24
N ARG A 84 -8.52 12.70 9.30
CA ARG A 84 -7.11 12.91 9.74
C ARG A 84 -6.30 11.64 9.94
N TRP A 85 -6.96 10.51 10.18
CA TRP A 85 -6.33 9.23 10.42
C TRP A 85 -5.83 8.56 9.14
N VAL A 86 -6.41 8.91 7.99
CA VAL A 86 -6.08 8.31 6.69
C VAL A 86 -5.07 9.15 5.90
N VAL A 87 -5.06 10.48 6.08
CA VAL A 87 -4.18 11.41 5.34
C VAL A 87 -2.70 11.00 5.32
N PRO A 88 -2.07 10.58 6.44
CA PRO A 88 -0.66 10.17 6.40
C PRO A 88 -0.44 8.89 5.58
N GLY A 89 -1.38 7.94 5.66
CA GLY A 89 -1.35 6.73 4.85
C GLY A 89 -1.53 7.01 3.36
N ASP A 90 -2.42 7.95 3.03
CA ASP A 90 -2.63 8.41 1.67
C ASP A 90 -1.39 9.05 1.07
N ALA A 91 -0.72 9.94 1.81
CA ALA A 91 0.51 10.56 1.35
C ALA A 91 1.57 9.50 0.99
N LEU A 92 1.74 8.49 1.84
CA LEU A 92 2.64 7.35 1.57
C LEU A 92 2.21 6.57 0.33
N ALA A 93 0.92 6.28 0.18
CA ALA A 93 0.39 5.59 -1.00
C ALA A 93 0.60 6.39 -2.29
N MET A 94 0.44 7.72 -2.26
CA MET A 94 0.71 8.60 -3.41
C MET A 94 2.18 8.55 -3.85
N HIS A 95 3.11 8.27 -2.92
CA HIS A 95 4.53 8.08 -3.19
C HIS A 95 4.91 6.61 -3.48
N GLY A 96 3.93 5.70 -3.61
CA GLY A 96 4.17 4.28 -3.87
C GLY A 96 4.67 3.49 -2.66
N GLN A 97 4.72 4.10 -1.47
CA GLN A 97 5.17 3.48 -0.23
C GLN A 97 4.02 2.69 0.43
N TYR A 98 3.56 1.65 -0.26
CA TYR A 98 2.32 0.96 0.10
C TYR A 98 2.43 0.13 1.40
N ALA A 99 3.60 -0.45 1.69
CA ALA A 99 3.80 -1.22 2.93
C ALA A 99 3.82 -0.30 4.16
N GLU A 100 4.46 0.86 4.04
CA GLU A 100 4.45 1.92 5.04
C GLU A 100 3.05 2.49 5.21
N ALA A 101 2.33 2.75 4.10
CA ALA A 101 0.95 3.21 4.13
C ALA A 101 0.05 2.26 4.95
N ALA A 102 0.08 0.96 4.66
CA ALA A 102 -0.68 -0.03 5.42
C ALA A 102 -0.29 -0.07 6.91
N THR A 103 0.99 0.14 7.22
CA THR A 103 1.47 0.18 8.60
C THR A 103 0.94 1.39 9.36
N VAL A 104 0.97 2.58 8.75
CA VAL A 104 0.46 3.82 9.35
C VAL A 104 -1.06 3.76 9.50
N LEU A 105 -1.76 3.27 8.48
CA LEU A 105 -3.22 3.14 8.49
C LEU A 105 -3.71 2.11 9.52
N ARG A 106 -2.87 1.16 9.94
CA ARG A 106 -3.19 0.26 11.07
C ARG A 106 -3.52 1.05 12.34
N GLY A 107 -2.77 2.10 12.63
CA GLY A 107 -3.04 2.98 13.77
C GLY A 107 -4.41 3.68 13.65
N ALA A 108 -4.87 3.96 12.42
CA ALA A 108 -6.20 4.53 12.19
C ALA A 108 -7.32 3.57 12.59
N VAL A 109 -7.21 2.29 12.22
CA VAL A 109 -8.22 1.28 12.56
C VAL A 109 -8.09 0.77 14.00
N GLU A 110 -6.93 0.91 14.63
CA GLU A 110 -6.77 0.70 16.07
C GLU A 110 -7.44 1.81 16.88
N ALA A 111 -7.37 3.06 16.41
CA ALA A 111 -8.03 4.20 17.05
C ALA A 111 -9.56 4.21 16.81
N ASP A 112 -9.99 3.85 15.60
CA ASP A 112 -11.40 3.71 15.22
C ASP A 112 -11.61 2.46 14.36
N PRO A 113 -12.00 1.32 14.99
CA PRO A 113 -12.25 0.08 14.27
C PRO A 113 -13.41 0.15 13.27
N LYS A 114 -14.28 1.17 13.35
CA LYS A 114 -15.42 1.35 12.44
C LYS A 114 -15.11 2.34 11.31
N ASN A 115 -13.87 2.80 11.19
CA ASN A 115 -13.47 3.69 10.10
C ASN A 115 -13.35 2.90 8.78
N GLY A 116 -14.45 2.87 8.01
CA GLY A 116 -14.51 2.15 6.74
C GLY A 116 -13.52 2.64 5.69
N ASP A 117 -13.26 3.95 5.64
CA ASP A 117 -12.29 4.54 4.70
C ASP A 117 -10.85 4.17 5.08
N ALA A 118 -10.52 4.06 6.37
CA ALA A 118 -9.23 3.55 6.82
C ALA A 118 -9.04 2.07 6.45
N TRP A 119 -10.05 1.23 6.67
CA TRP A 119 -10.02 -0.17 6.21
C TRP A 119 -9.86 -0.29 4.69
N LEU A 120 -10.55 0.57 3.93
CA LEU A 120 -10.44 0.61 2.48
C LEU A 120 -9.05 1.07 2.02
N ALA A 121 -8.48 2.07 2.68
CA ALA A 121 -7.13 2.54 2.41
C ALA A 121 -6.09 1.45 2.68
N ILE A 122 -6.24 0.67 3.77
CA ILE A 122 -5.39 -0.50 4.06
C ILE A 122 -5.52 -1.52 2.94
N ALA A 123 -6.75 -1.87 2.54
CA ALA A 123 -6.99 -2.86 1.49
C ALA A 123 -6.29 -2.47 0.18
N ASN A 124 -6.46 -1.22 -0.25
CA ASN A 124 -5.84 -0.68 -1.46
C ASN A 124 -4.32 -0.65 -1.38
N ALA A 125 -3.76 -0.27 -0.22
CA ALA A 125 -2.32 -0.31 0.01
C ALA A 125 -1.79 -1.75 -0.07
N LEU A 126 -2.46 -2.73 0.54
CA LEU A 126 -2.07 -4.13 0.48
C LEU A 126 -2.12 -4.71 -0.94
N VAL A 127 -3.17 -4.39 -1.71
CA VAL A 127 -3.27 -4.80 -3.12
C VAL A 127 -2.14 -4.18 -3.94
N SER A 128 -1.86 -2.89 -3.73
CA SER A 128 -0.82 -2.19 -4.50
C SER A 128 0.59 -2.67 -4.12
N HIS A 129 0.82 -2.99 -2.84
CA HIS A 129 2.05 -3.61 -2.37
C HIS A 129 2.27 -5.00 -3.01
N ALA A 130 1.19 -5.74 -3.23
CA ALA A 130 1.22 -7.05 -3.86
C ALA A 130 1.09 -7.00 -5.40
N GLU A 131 1.36 -5.85 -6.02
CA GLU A 131 1.34 -5.65 -7.48
C GLU A 131 -0.01 -6.00 -8.13
N GLY A 132 -1.11 -5.76 -7.41
CA GLY A 132 -2.46 -6.07 -7.87
C GLY A 132 -2.98 -7.44 -7.42
N ASN A 133 -2.14 -8.27 -6.81
CA ASN A 133 -2.59 -9.56 -6.27
C ASN A 133 -3.44 -9.39 -5.02
N LEU A 134 -4.52 -10.17 -4.98
CA LEU A 134 -5.51 -10.10 -3.90
C LEU A 134 -5.12 -11.05 -2.76
N SER A 135 -4.40 -10.54 -1.76
CA SER A 135 -3.99 -11.32 -0.59
C SER A 135 -5.15 -11.56 0.40
N PRO A 136 -5.07 -12.59 1.27
CA PRO A 136 -6.05 -12.80 2.34
C PRO A 136 -6.21 -11.59 3.28
N ALA A 137 -5.11 -10.86 3.52
CA ALA A 137 -5.12 -9.64 4.33
C ALA A 137 -5.87 -8.49 3.63
N ALA A 138 -5.68 -8.32 2.32
CA ALA A 138 -6.43 -7.33 1.54
C ALA A 138 -7.94 -7.66 1.53
N LEU A 139 -8.29 -8.94 1.32
CA LEU A 139 -9.67 -9.42 1.40
C LEU A 139 -10.31 -9.16 2.76
N TYR A 140 -9.56 -9.38 3.85
CA TYR A 140 -10.02 -9.07 5.20
C TYR A 140 -10.31 -7.58 5.35
N ALA A 141 -9.39 -6.72 4.91
CA ALA A 141 -9.57 -5.27 4.99
C ALA A 141 -10.77 -4.78 4.16
N PHE A 142 -11.00 -5.32 2.94
CA PHE A 142 -12.20 -5.02 2.15
C PHE A 142 -13.48 -5.42 2.89
N ARG A 143 -13.53 -6.60 3.53
CA ARG A 143 -14.69 -7.01 4.32
C ARG A 143 -14.94 -6.08 5.50
N GLN A 144 -13.90 -5.66 6.21
CA GLN A 144 -14.06 -4.70 7.31
C GLN A 144 -14.59 -3.35 6.81
N ALA A 145 -14.10 -2.88 5.65
CA ALA A 145 -14.61 -1.66 5.04
C ALA A 145 -16.10 -1.77 4.64
N GLN A 146 -16.52 -2.92 4.08
CA GLN A 146 -17.93 -3.21 3.77
C GLN A 146 -18.81 -3.31 5.02
N ASN A 147 -18.28 -3.89 6.11
CA ASN A 147 -19.02 -4.00 7.37
C ASN A 147 -19.20 -2.64 8.07
N ALA A 148 -18.23 -1.74 7.91
CA ALA A 148 -18.29 -0.40 8.47
C ALA A 148 -19.39 0.46 7.83
N ASP A 149 -19.52 0.40 6.50
CA ASP A 149 -20.62 1.02 5.77
C ASP A 149 -21.05 0.13 4.57
N PRO A 150 -22.14 -0.65 4.72
CA PRO A 150 -22.65 -1.50 3.65
C PRO A 150 -23.18 -0.74 2.43
N LYS A 151 -23.43 0.56 2.55
CA LYS A 151 -23.92 1.41 1.45
C LYS A 151 -22.79 2.16 0.74
N ALA A 152 -21.58 2.16 1.30
CA ALA A 152 -20.45 2.83 0.68
C ALA A 152 -20.06 2.12 -0.63
N PRO A 153 -19.89 2.86 -1.74
CA PRO A 153 -19.53 2.24 -3.03
C PRO A 153 -18.06 1.82 -3.09
N GLY A 154 -17.19 2.48 -2.30
CA GLY A 154 -15.74 2.32 -2.34
C GLY A 154 -15.29 0.86 -2.23
N PRO A 155 -15.64 0.13 -1.16
CA PRO A 155 -15.14 -1.24 -0.96
C PRO A 155 -15.47 -2.20 -2.11
N SER A 156 -16.72 -2.22 -2.58
CA SER A 156 -17.13 -3.08 -3.69
C SER A 156 -16.50 -2.65 -5.02
N PHE A 157 -16.36 -1.34 -5.25
CA PHE A 157 -15.70 -0.82 -6.43
C PHE A 157 -14.23 -1.26 -6.50
N PHE A 158 -13.44 -0.99 -5.45
CA PHE A 158 -12.01 -1.30 -5.42
C PHE A 158 -11.71 -2.79 -5.36
N LEU A 159 -12.55 -3.58 -4.69
CA LEU A 159 -12.45 -5.04 -4.73
C LEU A 159 -12.63 -5.57 -6.16
N GLY A 160 -13.64 -5.05 -6.87
CA GLY A 160 -13.84 -5.39 -8.29
C GLY A 160 -12.66 -4.95 -9.16
N LEU A 161 -12.09 -3.77 -8.92
CA LEU A 161 -10.89 -3.33 -9.65
C LEU A 161 -9.69 -4.27 -9.44
N ALA A 162 -9.49 -4.74 -8.21
CA ALA A 162 -8.44 -5.71 -7.90
C ALA A 162 -8.72 -7.09 -8.54
N MET A 163 -9.98 -7.55 -8.53
CA MET A 163 -10.39 -8.78 -9.22
C MET A 163 -10.18 -8.69 -10.74
N ALA A 164 -10.50 -7.57 -11.37
CA ALA A 164 -10.30 -7.35 -12.80
C ALA A 164 -8.81 -7.42 -13.18
N ARG A 165 -7.93 -6.85 -12.35
CA ARG A 165 -6.47 -6.94 -12.56
C ARG A 165 -5.96 -8.37 -12.45
N ALA A 166 -6.59 -9.19 -11.61
CA ALA A 166 -6.32 -10.62 -11.50
C ALA A 166 -7.01 -11.46 -12.60
N GLY A 167 -7.64 -10.84 -13.61
CA GLY A 167 -8.32 -11.53 -14.71
C GLY A 167 -9.69 -12.12 -14.35
N ARG A 168 -10.20 -11.88 -13.14
CA ARG A 168 -11.50 -12.38 -12.65
C ARG A 168 -12.64 -11.48 -13.12
N PHE A 169 -12.84 -11.42 -14.44
CA PHE A 169 -13.76 -10.47 -15.06
C PHE A 169 -15.23 -10.77 -14.76
N ASP A 170 -15.67 -12.04 -14.79
CA ASP A 170 -17.07 -12.39 -14.51
C ASP A 170 -17.47 -12.04 -13.07
N GLU A 171 -16.58 -12.27 -12.10
CA GLU A 171 -16.81 -11.91 -10.69
C GLU A 171 -16.83 -10.40 -10.48
N THR A 172 -15.92 -9.68 -11.14
CA THR A 172 -15.91 -8.20 -11.14
C THR A 172 -17.23 -7.66 -11.69
N ARG A 173 -17.69 -8.20 -12.81
CA ARG A 173 -18.93 -7.80 -13.46
C ARG A 173 -20.12 -7.98 -12.53
N SER A 174 -20.24 -9.15 -11.90
CA SER A 174 -21.31 -9.45 -10.96
C SER A 174 -21.32 -8.45 -9.79
N LEU A 175 -20.15 -8.18 -9.21
CA LEU A 175 -19.99 -7.28 -8.07
C LEU A 175 -20.35 -5.82 -8.43
N TRP A 176 -19.87 -5.32 -9.58
CA TRP A 176 -20.18 -3.96 -10.02
C TRP A 176 -21.62 -3.79 -10.50
N ALA A 177 -22.21 -4.82 -11.12
CA ALA A 177 -23.63 -4.80 -11.50
C ALA A 177 -24.53 -4.72 -10.27
N ASP A 178 -24.24 -5.50 -9.22
CA ASP A 178 -24.96 -5.44 -7.94
C ASP A 178 -24.79 -4.07 -7.26
N LEU A 179 -23.58 -3.50 -7.29
CA LEU A 179 -23.30 -2.16 -6.76
C LEU A 179 -24.13 -1.08 -7.46
N VAL A 180 -24.18 -1.09 -8.80
CA VAL A 180 -24.98 -0.13 -9.58
C VAL A 180 -26.48 -0.36 -9.40
N ALA A 181 -26.93 -1.60 -9.27
CA ALA A 181 -28.34 -1.93 -9.05
C ALA A 181 -28.85 -1.42 -7.69
N LYS A 182 -28.01 -1.48 -6.65
CA LYS A 182 -28.32 -0.99 -5.29
C LYS A 182 -28.10 0.51 -5.11
N ALA A 183 -27.44 1.16 -6.06
CA ALA A 183 -27.13 2.58 -5.99
C ALA A 183 -28.41 3.44 -5.97
N PRO A 184 -28.48 4.50 -5.16
CA PRO A 184 -29.46 5.57 -5.32
C PRO A 184 -29.41 6.16 -6.73
N ALA A 185 -30.55 6.66 -7.24
CA ALA A 185 -30.62 7.22 -8.60
C ALA A 185 -29.82 8.52 -8.77
N ASP A 186 -29.65 9.27 -7.68
CA ASP A 186 -28.94 10.55 -7.57
C ASP A 186 -27.47 10.41 -7.16
N ALA A 187 -26.97 9.18 -7.00
CA ALA A 187 -25.61 8.94 -6.57
C ALA A 187 -24.59 9.39 -7.65
N PRO A 188 -23.69 10.36 -7.37
CA PRO A 188 -22.80 10.95 -8.38
C PRO A 188 -21.78 9.96 -8.96
N TRP A 189 -21.49 8.88 -8.24
CA TRP A 189 -20.59 7.81 -8.66
C TRP A 189 -21.27 6.73 -9.52
N ARG A 190 -22.60 6.68 -9.57
CA ARG A 190 -23.36 5.60 -10.22
C ARG A 190 -23.04 5.50 -11.70
N ASP A 191 -23.08 6.64 -12.40
CA ASP A 191 -22.87 6.69 -13.85
C ASP A 191 -21.44 6.33 -14.25
N ASP A 192 -20.45 6.75 -13.45
CA ASP A 192 -19.05 6.40 -13.71
C ASP A 192 -18.82 4.89 -13.58
N ILE A 193 -19.37 4.26 -12.53
CA ILE A 193 -19.27 2.80 -12.35
C ILE A 193 -20.05 2.06 -13.44
N ALA A 194 -21.24 2.54 -13.82
CA ALA A 194 -22.03 1.95 -14.91
C ALA A 194 -21.27 2.01 -16.26
N MET A 195 -20.59 3.12 -16.55
CA MET A 195 -19.74 3.25 -17.73
C MET A 195 -18.55 2.28 -17.69
N ARG A 196 -17.90 2.11 -16.53
CA ARG A 196 -16.79 1.14 -16.37
C ARG A 196 -17.28 -0.30 -16.52
N LEU A 197 -18.46 -0.63 -16.00
CA LEU A 197 -19.09 -1.92 -16.19
C LEU A 197 -19.36 -2.21 -17.68
N LYS A 198 -19.85 -1.22 -18.43
CA LYS A 198 -20.03 -1.36 -19.89
C LYS A 198 -18.71 -1.64 -20.61
N ARG A 199 -17.63 -0.92 -20.28
CA ARG A 199 -16.29 -1.17 -20.86
C ARG A 199 -15.77 -2.58 -20.51
N LEU A 200 -16.07 -3.06 -19.31
CA LEU A 200 -15.74 -4.43 -18.90
C LEU A 200 -16.51 -5.46 -19.74
N ASP A 201 -17.80 -5.23 -19.99
CA ASP A 201 -18.63 -6.09 -20.85
C ASP A 201 -18.10 -6.14 -22.29
N GLU A 202 -17.71 -4.99 -22.85
CA GLU A 202 -17.09 -4.90 -24.18
C GLU A 202 -15.75 -5.66 -24.24
N LEU A 203 -14.91 -5.51 -23.22
CA LEU A 203 -13.65 -6.26 -23.11
C LEU A 203 -13.89 -7.77 -23.08
N MET A 204 -14.83 -8.24 -22.24
CA MET A 204 -15.17 -9.66 -22.16
C MET A 204 -15.73 -10.20 -23.48
N ALA A 205 -16.56 -9.42 -24.18
CA ALA A 205 -17.07 -9.79 -25.50
C ALA A 205 -15.94 -9.95 -26.52
N MET A 206 -14.99 -9.01 -26.56
CA MET A 206 -13.81 -9.09 -27.42
C MET A 206 -12.95 -10.32 -27.10
N LEU A 207 -12.70 -10.61 -25.82
CA LEU A 207 -11.93 -11.79 -25.41
C LEU A 207 -12.62 -13.09 -25.82
N ARG A 208 -13.95 -13.17 -25.71
CA ARG A 208 -14.73 -14.34 -26.16
C ARG A 208 -14.66 -14.52 -27.67
N GLN A 209 -14.79 -13.44 -28.45
CA GLN A 209 -14.66 -13.48 -29.91
C GLN A 209 -13.27 -13.95 -30.34
N ARG A 210 -12.23 -13.44 -29.68
CA ARG A 210 -10.85 -13.88 -29.94
C ARG A 210 -10.66 -15.36 -29.66
N ALA A 211 -11.15 -15.85 -28.51
CA ALA A 211 -11.08 -17.26 -28.18
C ALA A 211 -11.84 -18.15 -29.19
N GLN A 212 -12.98 -17.68 -29.71
CA GLN A 212 -13.73 -18.38 -30.76
C GLN A 212 -12.99 -18.40 -32.10
N ALA A 213 -12.36 -17.28 -32.50
CA ALA A 213 -11.56 -17.20 -33.72
C ALA A 213 -10.31 -18.09 -33.65
N GLU A 214 -9.63 -18.14 -32.50
CA GLU A 214 -8.50 -19.03 -32.25
C GLU A 214 -8.92 -20.50 -32.28
N ALA A 215 -10.11 -20.84 -31.75
CA ALA A 215 -10.66 -22.19 -31.80
C ALA A 215 -11.15 -22.60 -33.21
N ALA A 216 -11.58 -21.66 -34.05
CA ALA A 216 -12.04 -21.90 -35.42
C ALA A 216 -10.90 -21.93 -36.45
N ALA A 217 -9.70 -21.48 -36.08
CA ALA A 217 -8.52 -21.55 -36.94
C ALA A 217 -8.07 -23.02 -37.10
N PRO A 218 -7.83 -23.52 -38.32
CA PRO A 218 -7.36 -24.89 -38.51
C PRO A 218 -6.00 -25.06 -37.82
N GLN A 219 -5.93 -26.00 -36.86
CA GLN A 219 -4.72 -26.41 -36.16
C GLN A 219 -3.71 -26.98 -37.17
N GLY A 220 -2.91 -26.13 -37.81
CA GLY A 220 -1.93 -26.58 -38.81
C GLY A 220 -1.51 -25.57 -39.88
N ALA A 221 -1.99 -24.33 -39.90
CA ALA A 221 -1.38 -23.33 -40.78
C ALA A 221 -0.08 -22.83 -40.13
N PRO A 222 1.13 -23.17 -40.62
CA PRO A 222 2.35 -22.56 -40.12
C PRO A 222 2.22 -21.05 -40.28
N MET A 223 2.57 -20.28 -39.25
CA MET A 223 2.81 -18.85 -39.40
C MET A 223 3.82 -18.70 -40.53
N ALA A 224 3.35 -18.32 -41.72
CA ALA A 224 4.21 -18.04 -42.84
C ALA A 224 5.15 -16.92 -42.38
N ALA A 225 6.42 -17.27 -42.21
CA ALA A 225 7.48 -16.31 -41.97
C ALA A 225 7.34 -15.16 -42.98
N PRO A 226 7.55 -13.90 -42.58
CA PRO A 226 7.51 -12.80 -43.55
C PRO A 226 8.56 -13.09 -44.63
N MET A 227 8.11 -13.45 -45.83
CA MET A 227 8.97 -13.57 -47.00
C MET A 227 9.60 -12.19 -47.20
N ALA A 228 10.91 -12.11 -46.96
CA ALA A 228 11.71 -10.95 -47.30
C ALA A 228 11.47 -10.63 -48.79
N ALA A 229 10.91 -9.46 -49.05
CA ALA A 229 10.74 -8.95 -50.41
C ALA A 229 12.12 -8.80 -51.06
N PRO A 230 12.33 -9.25 -52.30
CA PRO A 230 13.57 -8.97 -53.01
C PRO A 230 13.63 -7.47 -53.32
N MET A 231 14.65 -6.79 -52.80
CA MET A 231 15.04 -5.45 -53.25
C MET A 231 15.42 -5.53 -54.73
N ALA A 232 14.52 -5.08 -55.60
CA ALA A 232 14.86 -4.75 -56.98
C ALA A 232 15.57 -3.38 -57.00
N ALA A 233 16.81 -3.36 -57.48
CA ALA A 233 17.52 -2.12 -57.78
C ALA A 233 17.07 -1.58 -59.16
N PRO A 234 16.85 -0.26 -59.32
CA PRO A 234 16.61 0.34 -60.63
C PRO A 234 17.94 0.49 -61.40
N GLN A 235 17.84 0.44 -62.74
CA GLN A 235 18.93 0.72 -63.68
C GLN A 235 19.36 2.17 -63.65
#